data_AF-A0A7V5F0U8-F1
#
_entry.id   AF-A0A7V5F0U8-F1
#
_cell.length_a   1.000
_cell.length_b   1.000
_cell.length_c   1.000
_cell.angle_alpha   90.00
_cell.angle_beta   90.00
_cell.angle_gamma   90.00
#
_symmetry.space_group_name_H-M   'P 1'
#
loop_
_entity.id
_entity.type
_entity.pdbx_description
1 polymer ?
#
loop_
_entity_poly.entity_id
_entity_poly.type
_entity_poly.pdbx_seq_one_letter_code
_entity_poly.pdbx_strand_id
1 'polypeptide(L)'
;MEKSREIERLLKLEKAHAKSLKSLEKDRKRLSAESVRMKKSIENEKVKASRNEDEMIEEIVALEEEINKNIVLQQEQQEEINTLTEEMTRLDKGGSRKDGRQKIRGSDAIGKRFKVLYKNISVNDRAVSGYIDIAEDLKIKGEEIIHQLNENPDLVSIKRKVFGKRSKHTILEVIFGYKGRLYFNKGKDGRIEVLAIGTKNSQTRDLEFLDNLTL
;
A
#
# COMPACT_ATOMS: atom_id res chain seq x y z
N MET A 1 78.08 67.48 32.01
CA MET A 1 76.61 67.43 32.04
C MET A 1 76.00 66.54 30.97
N GLU A 2 76.56 66.43 29.76
CA GLU A 2 76.02 65.57 28.69
C GLU A 2 76.06 64.06 29.01
N LYS A 3 77.16 63.56 29.58
CA LYS A 3 77.28 62.14 29.95
C LYS A 3 76.19 61.68 30.93
N SER A 4 75.80 62.52 31.88
CA SER A 4 74.75 62.20 32.87
C SER A 4 73.35 62.14 32.24
N ARG A 5 73.06 62.99 31.25
CA ARG A 5 71.80 62.95 30.50
C ARG A 5 71.71 61.72 29.60
N GLU A 6 72.83 61.33 29.00
CA GLU A 6 72.88 60.12 28.18
C GLU A 6 72.71 58.84 29.01
N ILE A 7 73.33 58.78 30.20
CA ILE A 7 73.12 57.68 31.15
C ILE A 7 71.64 57.59 31.57
N GLU A 8 70.98 58.71 31.84
CA GLU A 8 69.56 58.72 32.22
C GLU A 8 68.65 58.24 31.08
N ARG A 9 68.96 58.64 29.83
CA ARG A 9 68.26 58.15 28.63
C ARG A 9 68.43 56.65 28.47
N LEU A 10 69.65 56.14 28.60
CA LEU A 10 69.95 54.70 28.49
C LEU A 10 69.22 53.89 29.56
N LEU A 11 69.18 54.37 30.81
CA LEU A 11 68.43 53.73 31.90
C LEU A 11 66.92 53.70 31.65
N LYS A 12 66.36 54.75 31.04
CA LYS A 12 64.94 54.79 30.64
C LYS A 12 64.64 53.78 29.54
N LEU A 13 65.52 53.65 28.55
CA LEU A 13 65.41 52.66 27.49
C LEU A 13 65.54 51.23 28.01
N GLU A 14 66.52 50.97 28.88
CA GLU A 14 66.72 49.67 29.52
C GLU A 14 65.47 49.23 30.31
N LYS A 15 64.88 50.14 31.10
CA LYS A 15 63.62 49.86 31.82
C LYS A 15 62.45 49.59 30.88
N ALA A 16 62.35 50.33 29.77
CA ALA A 16 61.31 50.10 28.76
C ALA A 16 61.47 48.74 28.08
N HIS A 17 62.69 48.39 27.66
CA HIS A 17 63.00 47.08 27.07
C HIS A 17 62.78 45.93 28.04
N ALA A 18 63.17 46.07 29.31
CA ALA A 18 62.91 45.07 30.34
C ALA A 18 61.42 44.85 30.59
N LYS A 19 60.60 45.91 30.53
CA LYS A 19 59.13 45.80 30.62
C LYS A 19 58.54 45.06 29.42
N SER A 20 59.00 45.39 28.20
CA SER A 20 58.57 44.72 26.96
C SER A 20 59.00 43.24 26.92
N LEU A 21 60.19 42.92 27.41
CA LEU A 21 60.65 41.53 27.52
C LEU A 21 59.79 40.72 28.48
N LYS A 22 59.41 41.30 29.63
CA LYS A 22 58.50 40.64 30.57
C LYS A 22 57.11 40.39 29.99
N SER A 23 56.55 41.32 29.23
CA SER A 23 55.25 41.11 28.57
C SER A 23 55.36 40.03 27.49
N LEU A 24 56.40 40.08 26.65
CA LEU A 24 56.66 39.06 25.63
C LEU A 24 56.85 37.66 26.23
N GLU A 25 57.53 37.54 27.37
CA GLU A 25 57.71 36.26 28.04
C GLU A 25 56.38 35.72 28.59
N LYS A 26 55.52 36.60 29.11
CA LYS A 26 54.17 36.24 29.56
C LYS A 26 53.30 35.77 28.38
N ASP A 27 53.34 36.49 27.26
CA ASP A 27 52.61 36.11 26.05
C ASP A 27 53.13 34.80 25.47
N ARG A 28 54.46 34.58 25.44
CA ARG A 28 55.05 33.31 25.01
C ARG A 28 54.57 32.14 25.86
N LYS A 29 54.53 32.31 27.19
CA LYS A 29 54.02 31.28 28.11
C LYS A 29 52.52 31.00 27.88
N ARG A 30 51.71 32.04 27.67
CA ARG A 30 50.28 31.89 27.35
C ARG A 30 50.07 31.14 26.04
N LEU A 31 50.70 31.60 24.96
CA LEU A 31 50.58 31.00 23.62
C LEU A 31 51.09 29.57 23.59
N SER A 32 52.17 29.26 24.32
CA SER A 32 52.67 27.89 24.45
C SER A 32 51.65 26.98 25.16
N ALA A 33 51.05 27.46 26.26
CA ALA A 33 50.01 26.72 26.96
C ALA A 33 48.75 26.52 26.10
N GLU A 34 48.33 27.53 25.34
CA GLU A 34 47.21 27.44 24.40
C GLU A 34 47.50 26.46 23.26
N SER A 35 48.71 26.48 22.69
CA SER A 35 49.12 25.55 21.64
C SER A 35 49.09 24.10 22.11
N VAL A 36 49.55 23.82 23.33
CA VAL A 36 49.49 22.47 23.92
C VAL A 36 48.05 22.03 24.13
N ARG A 37 47.19 22.92 24.65
CA ARG A 37 45.75 22.62 24.83
C ARG A 37 45.07 22.34 23.51
N MET A 38 45.33 23.15 22.49
CA MET A 38 44.74 23.00 21.16
C MET A 38 45.19 21.70 20.50
N LYS A 39 46.48 21.35 20.57
CA LYS A 39 46.98 20.06 20.08
C LYS A 39 46.28 18.88 20.77
N LYS A 40 46.10 18.93 22.09
CA LYS A 40 45.40 17.88 22.84
C LYS A 40 43.92 17.80 22.43
N SER A 41 43.25 18.93 22.19
CA SER A 41 41.87 18.96 21.73
C SER A 41 41.72 18.32 20.35
N ILE A 42 42.59 18.68 19.41
CA ILE A 42 42.61 18.13 18.05
C ILE A 42 42.83 16.62 18.08
N GLU A 43 43.76 16.15 18.91
CA GLU A 43 44.02 14.70 19.01
C GLU A 43 42.81 13.94 19.55
N ASN A 44 42.15 14.48 20.58
CA ASN A 44 40.94 13.87 21.12
C ASN A 44 39.79 13.87 20.11
N GLU A 45 39.63 14.95 19.34
CA GLU A 45 38.62 15.02 18.28
C GLU A 45 38.89 14.03 17.15
N LYS A 46 40.16 13.87 16.74
CA LYS A 46 40.54 12.86 15.75
C LYS A 46 40.21 11.44 16.21
N VAL A 47 40.53 11.10 17.46
CA VAL A 47 40.21 9.77 18.01
C VAL A 47 38.70 9.55 18.08
N LYS A 48 37.92 10.57 18.44
CA LYS A 48 36.46 10.48 18.43
C LYS A 48 35.90 10.32 17.03
N ALA A 49 36.40 11.10 16.07
CA ALA A 49 35.98 11.00 14.68
C ALA A 49 36.26 9.60 14.11
N SER A 50 37.47 9.07 14.33
CA SER A 50 37.83 7.71 13.90
C SER A 50 36.90 6.65 14.47
N ARG A 51 36.59 6.70 15.77
CA ARG A 51 35.67 5.73 16.38
C ARG A 51 34.25 5.83 15.82
N ASN A 52 33.76 7.05 15.63
CA ASN A 52 32.45 7.26 15.04
C ASN A 52 32.41 6.77 13.58
N GLU A 53 33.49 6.97 12.82
CA GLU A 53 33.62 6.45 11.45
C GLU A 53 33.60 4.92 11.44
N ASP A 54 34.34 4.26 12.35
CA ASP A 54 34.34 2.81 12.48
C ASP A 54 32.94 2.26 12.82
N GLU A 55 32.25 2.88 13.80
CA GLU A 55 30.87 2.52 14.17
C GLU A 55 29.89 2.69 12.99
N MET A 56 30.02 3.78 12.21
CA MET A 56 29.18 4.00 11.03
C MET A 56 29.46 2.97 9.93
N ILE A 57 30.72 2.55 9.75
CA ILE A 57 31.08 1.52 8.78
C ILE A 57 30.47 0.17 9.18
N GLU A 58 30.54 -0.19 10.47
CA GLU A 58 29.90 -1.42 10.97
C GLU A 58 28.38 -1.42 10.72
N GLU A 59 27.71 -0.28 10.95
CA GLU A 59 26.27 -0.13 10.67
C GLU A 59 25.97 -0.28 9.17
N ILE A 60 26.78 0.33 8.30
CA ILE A 60 26.62 0.20 6.84
C ILE A 60 26.72 -1.27 6.42
N VAL A 61 27.73 -2.00 6.91
CA VAL A 61 27.91 -3.43 6.58
C VAL A 61 26.70 -4.25 7.04
N ALA A 62 26.20 -4.01 8.25
CA ALA A 62 25.03 -4.71 8.77
C ALA A 62 23.77 -4.45 7.91
N LEU A 63 23.56 -3.21 7.48
CA LEU A 63 22.46 -2.83 6.60
C LEU A 63 22.59 -3.45 5.21
N GLU A 64 23.81 -3.50 4.64
CA GLU A 64 24.07 -4.16 3.37
C GLU A 64 23.76 -5.67 3.43
N GLU A 65 24.11 -6.34 4.52
CA GLU A 65 23.74 -7.74 4.73
C GLU A 65 22.22 -7.94 4.81
N GLU A 66 21.50 -7.05 5.48
CA GLU A 66 20.04 -7.11 5.58
C GLU A 66 19.35 -6.86 4.23
N ILE A 67 19.86 -5.91 3.44
CA ILE A 67 19.39 -5.65 2.07
C ILE A 67 19.58 -6.89 1.21
N ASN A 68 20.76 -7.53 1.26
CA ASN A 68 21.04 -8.73 0.49
C ASN A 68 20.11 -9.89 0.85
N LYS A 69 19.82 -10.09 2.15
CA LYS A 69 18.84 -11.09 2.60
C LYS A 69 17.44 -10.80 2.05
N ASN A 70 17.01 -9.55 2.06
CA ASN A 70 15.71 -9.15 1.51
C ASN A 70 15.63 -9.36 -0.01
N ILE A 71 16.70 -9.08 -0.75
CA ILE A 71 16.76 -9.30 -2.20
C ILE A 71 16.57 -10.78 -2.52
N VAL A 72 17.26 -11.67 -1.80
CA VAL A 72 17.11 -13.13 -2.00
C VAL A 72 15.67 -13.56 -1.73
N LEU A 73 15.07 -13.12 -0.62
CA LEU A 73 13.68 -13.44 -0.30
C LEU A 73 12.70 -12.93 -1.37
N GLN A 74 12.92 -11.72 -1.89
CA GLN A 74 12.09 -11.18 -2.97
C GLN A 74 12.22 -11.98 -4.27
N GLN A 75 13.42 -12.47 -4.59
CA GLN A 75 13.63 -13.32 -5.76
C GLN A 75 12.89 -14.65 -5.62
N GLU A 76 13.00 -15.32 -4.47
CA GLU A 76 12.27 -16.56 -4.18
C GLU A 76 10.74 -16.37 -4.29
N GLN A 77 10.23 -15.29 -3.69
CA GLN A 77 8.81 -14.93 -3.79
C GLN A 77 8.38 -14.64 -5.24
N GLN A 78 9.22 -13.96 -6.02
CA GLN A 78 8.92 -13.65 -7.41
C GLN A 78 8.92 -14.92 -8.28
N GLU A 79 9.81 -15.87 -8.01
CA GLU A 79 9.81 -17.18 -8.66
C GLU A 79 8.55 -17.97 -8.31
N GLU A 80 8.13 -17.98 -7.04
CA GLU A 80 6.88 -18.62 -6.61
C GLU A 80 5.64 -17.99 -7.26
N ILE A 81 5.59 -16.65 -7.34
CA ILE A 81 4.51 -15.96 -8.05
C ILE A 81 4.51 -16.36 -9.53
N ASN A 82 5.68 -16.45 -10.16
CA ASN A 82 5.77 -16.83 -11.56
C ASN A 82 5.30 -18.27 -11.79
N THR A 83 5.71 -19.22 -10.94
CA THR A 83 5.28 -20.63 -11.06
C THR A 83 3.78 -20.77 -10.85
N LEU A 84 3.22 -20.14 -9.80
CA LEU A 84 1.78 -20.13 -9.55
C LEU A 84 1.01 -19.47 -10.69
N THR A 85 1.52 -18.38 -11.24
CA THR A 85 0.91 -17.70 -12.39
C THR A 85 0.92 -18.61 -13.61
N GLU A 86 2.04 -19.29 -13.88
CA GLU A 86 2.10 -20.28 -14.96
C GLU A 86 1.11 -21.43 -14.76
N GLU A 87 1.01 -21.98 -13.55
CA GLU A 87 0.03 -23.02 -13.22
C GLU A 87 -1.40 -22.53 -13.44
N MET A 88 -1.73 -21.32 -12.97
CA MET A 88 -3.03 -20.69 -13.24
C MET A 88 -3.29 -20.56 -14.74
N THR A 89 -2.31 -20.10 -15.53
CA THR A 89 -2.50 -19.99 -16.99
C THR A 89 -2.66 -21.35 -17.67
N ARG A 90 -2.01 -22.41 -17.17
CA ARG A 90 -2.15 -23.78 -17.69
C ARG A 90 -3.54 -24.34 -17.37
N LEU A 91 -4.01 -24.13 -16.14
CA LEU A 91 -5.36 -24.48 -15.71
C LEU A 91 -6.41 -23.71 -16.51
N ASP A 92 -6.22 -22.41 -16.72
CA ASP A 92 -7.11 -21.59 -17.54
C ASP A 92 -7.12 -22.03 -19.00
N LYS A 93 -5.97 -22.36 -19.61
CA LYS A 93 -5.91 -22.85 -21.01
C LYS A 93 -6.50 -24.26 -21.16
N GLY A 94 -6.36 -25.13 -20.16
CA GLY A 94 -6.97 -26.47 -20.14
C GLY A 94 -8.47 -26.44 -19.86
N GLY A 95 -8.91 -25.52 -18.99
CA GLY A 95 -10.30 -25.30 -18.62
C GLY A 95 -11.09 -24.55 -19.69
N SER A 96 -10.62 -23.40 -20.17
CA SER A 96 -11.40 -22.43 -20.99
C SER A 96 -12.13 -23.01 -22.21
N ARG A 97 -11.61 -24.03 -22.91
CA ARG A 97 -12.31 -24.64 -24.05
C ARG A 97 -13.41 -25.65 -23.67
N LYS A 98 -13.23 -26.41 -22.59
CA LYS A 98 -14.27 -27.33 -22.07
C LYS A 98 -15.25 -26.58 -21.15
N ASP A 99 -14.72 -25.72 -20.31
CA ASP A 99 -15.42 -24.92 -19.33
C ASP A 99 -16.25 -23.81 -19.98
N GLY A 100 -15.80 -23.20 -21.08
CA GLY A 100 -16.64 -22.27 -21.86
C GLY A 100 -17.91 -22.95 -22.41
N ARG A 101 -17.80 -24.16 -22.97
CA ARG A 101 -18.96 -24.94 -23.45
C ARG A 101 -19.85 -25.45 -22.32
N GLN A 102 -19.25 -25.88 -21.22
CA GLN A 102 -19.96 -26.37 -20.04
C GLN A 102 -20.66 -25.23 -19.28
N LYS A 103 -20.05 -24.06 -19.21
CA LYS A 103 -20.60 -22.82 -18.64
C LYS A 103 -21.71 -22.24 -19.51
N ILE A 104 -21.60 -22.28 -20.84
CA ILE A 104 -22.72 -21.92 -21.74
C ILE A 104 -23.91 -22.87 -21.52
N ARG A 105 -23.68 -24.19 -21.48
CA ARG A 105 -24.74 -25.17 -21.20
C ARG A 105 -25.34 -25.02 -19.80
N GLY A 106 -24.50 -24.76 -18.80
CA GLY A 106 -24.93 -24.49 -17.42
C GLY A 106 -25.73 -23.19 -17.32
N SER A 107 -25.34 -22.15 -18.05
CA SER A 107 -26.05 -20.88 -18.16
C SER A 107 -27.43 -21.07 -18.78
N ASP A 108 -27.52 -21.84 -19.87
CA ASP A 108 -28.81 -22.13 -20.50
C ASP A 108 -29.73 -22.95 -19.58
N ALA A 109 -29.18 -23.93 -18.86
CA ALA A 109 -29.95 -24.75 -17.92
C ALA A 109 -30.50 -23.91 -16.75
N ILE A 110 -29.66 -23.06 -16.16
CA ILE A 110 -30.04 -22.21 -15.03
C ILE A 110 -30.99 -21.10 -15.48
N GLY A 111 -30.75 -20.48 -16.64
CA GLY A 111 -31.65 -19.49 -17.22
C GLY A 111 -33.05 -20.06 -17.47
N LYS A 112 -33.13 -21.30 -18.01
CA LYS A 112 -34.41 -22.01 -18.16
C LYS A 112 -35.05 -22.31 -16.80
N ARG A 113 -34.27 -22.79 -15.82
CA ARG A 113 -34.76 -23.08 -14.46
C ARG A 113 -35.37 -21.84 -13.81
N PHE A 114 -34.65 -20.71 -13.81
CA PHE A 114 -35.14 -19.47 -13.23
C PHE A 114 -36.39 -18.94 -13.95
N LYS A 115 -36.42 -19.01 -15.28
CA LYS A 115 -37.60 -18.62 -16.07
C LYS A 115 -38.84 -19.46 -15.76
N VAL A 116 -38.66 -20.75 -15.43
CA VAL A 116 -39.76 -21.67 -15.10
C VAL A 116 -40.23 -21.48 -13.65
N LEU A 117 -39.31 -21.36 -12.70
CA LEU A 117 -39.61 -21.29 -11.27
C LEU A 117 -40.10 -19.89 -10.84
N TYR A 118 -39.56 -18.82 -11.43
CA TYR A 118 -39.78 -17.45 -10.97
C TYR A 118 -40.46 -16.61 -12.06
N LYS A 119 -41.80 -16.60 -12.04
CA LYS A 119 -42.61 -15.90 -13.06
C LYS A 119 -42.61 -14.38 -12.92
N ASN A 120 -42.29 -13.86 -11.74
CA ASN A 120 -42.29 -12.42 -11.43
C ASN A 120 -40.88 -11.80 -11.53
N ILE A 121 -39.88 -12.61 -11.91
CA ILE A 121 -38.48 -12.20 -12.01
C ILE A 121 -37.99 -12.31 -13.45
N SER A 122 -37.30 -11.28 -13.91
CA SER A 122 -36.42 -11.32 -15.08
C SER A 122 -34.98 -11.43 -14.61
N VAL A 123 -34.20 -12.35 -15.17
CA VAL A 123 -32.78 -12.54 -14.80
C VAL A 123 -31.91 -12.21 -16.00
N ASN A 124 -30.98 -11.28 -15.82
CA ASN A 124 -30.00 -10.90 -16.84
C ASN A 124 -28.93 -12.00 -17.01
N ASP A 125 -28.39 -12.16 -18.22
CA ASP A 125 -27.32 -13.12 -18.52
C ASP A 125 -26.10 -12.95 -17.60
N ARG A 126 -25.79 -11.70 -17.22
CA ARG A 126 -24.72 -11.41 -16.25
C ARG A 126 -24.99 -12.03 -14.88
N ALA A 127 -26.23 -11.99 -14.41
CA ALA A 127 -26.64 -12.61 -13.15
C ALA A 127 -26.56 -14.13 -13.21
N VAL A 128 -26.95 -14.74 -14.34
CA VAL A 128 -26.83 -16.20 -14.54
C VAL A 128 -25.36 -16.63 -14.53
N SER A 129 -24.50 -15.91 -15.25
CA SER A 129 -23.06 -16.18 -15.30
C SER A 129 -22.40 -16.07 -13.92
N GLY A 130 -22.71 -14.98 -13.20
CA GLY A 130 -22.20 -14.79 -11.84
C GLY A 130 -22.73 -15.81 -10.83
N TYR A 131 -23.97 -16.29 -11.01
CA TYR A 131 -24.54 -17.36 -10.17
C TYR A 131 -23.83 -18.71 -10.38
N ILE A 132 -23.32 -19.01 -11.57
CA ILE A 132 -22.56 -20.25 -11.81
C ILE A 132 -21.22 -20.23 -11.06
N ASP A 133 -20.58 -19.06 -11.03
CA ASP A 133 -19.22 -18.86 -10.51
C ASP A 133 -19.14 -18.82 -8.98
N ILE A 134 -20.27 -18.76 -8.26
CA ILE A 134 -20.29 -18.79 -6.80
C ILE A 134 -20.33 -20.23 -6.25
N ALA A 135 -19.83 -20.40 -5.02
CA ALA A 135 -19.84 -21.68 -4.31
C ALA A 135 -21.28 -22.18 -4.05
N GLU A 136 -21.46 -23.51 -3.96
CA GLU A 136 -22.78 -24.14 -3.84
C GLU A 136 -23.59 -23.64 -2.63
N ASP A 137 -22.94 -23.47 -1.47
CA ASP A 137 -23.58 -22.93 -0.27
C ASP A 137 -24.15 -21.51 -0.48
N LEU A 138 -23.46 -20.71 -1.30
CA LEU A 138 -23.91 -19.36 -1.66
C LEU A 138 -25.01 -19.41 -2.72
N LYS A 139 -24.99 -20.40 -3.63
CA LYS A 139 -26.07 -20.60 -4.60
C LYS A 139 -27.39 -20.86 -3.91
N ILE A 140 -27.42 -21.76 -2.94
CA ILE A 140 -28.63 -22.10 -2.17
C ILE A 140 -29.20 -20.85 -1.48
N LYS A 141 -28.35 -20.07 -0.81
CA LYS A 141 -28.77 -18.82 -0.15
C LYS A 141 -29.16 -17.73 -1.15
N GLY A 142 -28.50 -17.66 -2.30
CA GLY A 142 -28.85 -16.72 -3.35
C GLY A 142 -30.21 -17.06 -3.98
N GLU A 143 -30.48 -18.34 -4.20
CA GLU A 143 -31.76 -18.84 -4.71
C GLU A 143 -32.90 -18.58 -3.72
N GLU A 144 -32.65 -18.70 -2.41
CA GLU A 144 -33.60 -18.30 -1.37
C GLU A 144 -34.00 -16.82 -1.50
N ILE A 145 -33.02 -15.91 -1.70
CA ILE A 145 -33.32 -14.49 -1.92
C ILE A 145 -34.11 -14.27 -3.21
N ILE A 146 -33.77 -14.96 -4.30
CA ILE A 146 -34.52 -14.88 -5.57
C ILE A 146 -35.96 -15.35 -5.35
N HIS A 147 -36.16 -16.43 -4.60
CA HIS A 147 -37.49 -16.92 -4.29
C HIS A 147 -38.30 -15.91 -3.47
N GLN A 148 -37.70 -15.31 -2.43
CA GLN A 148 -38.32 -14.24 -1.65
C GLN A 148 -38.67 -13.03 -2.52
N LEU A 149 -37.78 -12.62 -3.44
CA LEU A 149 -38.04 -11.55 -4.40
C LEU A 149 -39.20 -11.88 -5.35
N ASN A 150 -39.42 -13.15 -5.68
CA ASN A 150 -40.49 -13.57 -6.59
C ASN A 150 -41.86 -13.57 -5.89
N GLU A 151 -41.91 -13.94 -4.61
CA GLU A 151 -43.13 -13.98 -3.82
C GLU A 151 -43.49 -12.62 -3.23
N ASN A 152 -42.57 -12.00 -2.49
CA ASN A 152 -42.78 -10.69 -1.88
C ASN A 152 -41.45 -9.90 -1.79
N PRO A 153 -41.20 -8.97 -2.73
CA PRO A 153 -39.98 -8.17 -2.76
C PRO A 153 -39.74 -7.29 -1.52
N ASP A 154 -40.77 -7.03 -0.71
CA ASP A 154 -40.67 -6.12 0.44
C ASP A 154 -40.12 -6.81 1.70
N LEU A 155 -40.08 -8.15 1.71
CA LEU A 155 -39.49 -8.94 2.80
C LEU A 155 -37.96 -8.98 2.73
N VAL A 156 -37.36 -8.60 1.59
CA VAL A 156 -35.92 -8.72 1.37
C VAL A 156 -35.17 -7.52 1.94
N SER A 157 -34.21 -7.79 2.81
CA SER A 157 -33.41 -6.75 3.46
C SER A 157 -32.44 -6.07 2.48
N ILE A 158 -32.81 -4.87 2.04
CA ILE A 158 -31.98 -4.04 1.16
C ILE A 158 -30.84 -3.41 1.98
N LYS A 159 -29.60 -3.63 1.57
CA LYS A 159 -28.44 -3.01 2.22
C LYS A 159 -28.27 -1.55 1.81
N ARG A 160 -28.34 -1.26 0.51
CA ARG A 160 -28.20 0.10 -0.02
C ARG A 160 -28.78 0.23 -1.42
N LYS A 161 -29.04 1.47 -1.81
CA LYS A 161 -29.33 1.86 -3.20
C LYS A 161 -28.02 2.16 -3.92
N VAL A 162 -27.82 1.56 -5.08
CA VAL A 162 -26.70 1.80 -5.98
C VAL A 162 -27.23 2.62 -7.15
N PHE A 163 -26.68 3.82 -7.32
CA PHE A 163 -27.00 4.68 -8.45
C PHE A 163 -25.88 4.57 -9.47
N GLY A 164 -26.22 4.14 -10.69
CA GLY A 164 -25.28 4.15 -11.79
C GLY A 164 -25.02 5.59 -12.26
N LYS A 165 -23.79 5.91 -12.64
CA LYS A 165 -23.44 7.27 -13.11
C LYS A 165 -24.18 7.67 -14.40
N ARG A 166 -24.56 6.69 -15.22
CA ARG A 166 -25.25 6.88 -16.52
C ARG A 166 -26.71 6.43 -16.51
N SER A 167 -27.09 5.46 -15.67
CA SER A 167 -28.46 4.93 -15.61
C SER A 167 -29.32 5.70 -14.59
N LYS A 168 -30.53 6.13 -14.97
CA LYS A 168 -31.49 6.75 -14.04
C LYS A 168 -32.25 5.74 -13.15
N HIS A 169 -31.90 4.46 -13.22
CA HIS A 169 -32.59 3.40 -12.49
C HIS A 169 -32.07 3.23 -11.06
N THR A 170 -32.97 2.93 -10.13
CA THR A 170 -32.61 2.66 -8.73
C THR A 170 -32.28 1.18 -8.59
N ILE A 171 -30.98 0.85 -8.58
CA ILE A 171 -30.54 -0.52 -8.35
C ILE A 171 -30.43 -0.75 -6.85
N LEU A 172 -30.94 -1.88 -6.38
CA LEU A 172 -30.97 -2.27 -4.98
C LEU A 172 -29.96 -3.39 -4.77
N GLU A 173 -29.11 -3.22 -3.76
CA GLU A 173 -28.13 -4.24 -3.36
C GLU A 173 -28.60 -5.00 -2.13
N VAL A 174 -28.59 -6.33 -2.23
CA VAL A 174 -28.87 -7.27 -1.13
C VAL A 174 -27.63 -8.09 -0.85
N ILE A 175 -27.38 -8.35 0.43
CA ILE A 175 -26.31 -9.25 0.87
C ILE A 175 -26.93 -10.56 1.37
N PHE A 176 -26.33 -11.66 0.98
CA PHE A 176 -26.68 -12.99 1.45
C PHE A 176 -25.42 -13.79 1.80
N GLY A 177 -25.54 -14.77 2.69
CA GLY A 177 -24.44 -15.68 3.03
C GLY A 177 -23.12 -15.00 3.43
N TYR A 178 -23.20 -13.86 4.15
CA TYR A 178 -22.08 -12.99 4.59
C TYR A 178 -21.27 -12.30 3.47
N LYS A 179 -21.02 -12.99 2.35
CA LYS A 179 -20.13 -12.51 1.27
C LYS A 179 -20.83 -12.42 -0.09
N GLY A 180 -22.03 -12.98 -0.25
CA GLY A 180 -22.81 -12.91 -1.48
C GLY A 180 -23.46 -11.55 -1.68
N ARG A 181 -23.59 -11.12 -2.94
CA ARG A 181 -24.24 -9.86 -3.33
C ARG A 181 -25.18 -10.10 -4.50
N LEU A 182 -26.39 -9.58 -4.41
CA LEU A 182 -27.40 -9.60 -5.47
C LEU A 182 -27.83 -8.17 -5.75
N TYR A 183 -27.83 -7.81 -7.04
CA TYR A 183 -28.25 -6.50 -7.52
C TYR A 183 -29.51 -6.67 -8.36
N PHE A 184 -30.56 -5.94 -7.99
CA PHE A 184 -31.83 -5.99 -8.71
C PHE A 184 -32.46 -4.61 -8.84
N ASN A 185 -33.36 -4.45 -9.79
CA ASN A 185 -34.18 -3.26 -9.97
C ASN A 185 -35.66 -3.65 -9.90
N LYS A 186 -36.50 -2.73 -9.40
CA LYS A 186 -37.96 -2.84 -9.46
C LYS A 186 -38.44 -2.13 -10.73
N GLY A 187 -38.92 -2.90 -11.70
CA GLY A 187 -39.51 -2.35 -12.93
C GLY A 187 -40.82 -1.61 -12.65
N LYS A 188 -41.26 -0.76 -13.59
CA LYS A 188 -42.51 0.00 -13.46
C LYS A 188 -43.75 -0.90 -13.40
N ASP A 189 -43.66 -2.08 -14.00
CA ASP A 189 -44.74 -3.07 -14.05
C ASP A 189 -44.77 -3.99 -12.80
N GLY A 190 -44.00 -3.66 -11.76
CA GLY A 190 -43.87 -4.47 -10.54
C GLY A 190 -42.99 -5.71 -10.69
N ARG A 191 -42.53 -6.03 -11.90
CA ARG A 191 -41.57 -7.11 -12.15
C ARG A 191 -40.19 -6.77 -11.60
N ILE A 192 -39.57 -7.75 -10.96
CA ILE A 192 -38.21 -7.63 -10.44
C ILE A 192 -37.23 -8.05 -11.52
N GLU A 193 -36.19 -7.23 -11.75
CA GLU A 193 -35.12 -7.57 -12.68
C GLU A 193 -33.82 -7.77 -11.89
N VAL A 194 -33.31 -9.00 -11.88
CA VAL A 194 -32.03 -9.36 -11.27
C VAL A 194 -30.93 -9.13 -12.31
N LEU A 195 -30.06 -8.16 -12.03
CA LEU A 195 -29.06 -7.65 -12.96
C LEU A 195 -27.70 -8.35 -12.80
N ALA A 196 -27.27 -8.59 -11.56
CA ALA A 196 -26.01 -9.26 -11.27
C ALA A 196 -26.08 -10.03 -9.94
N ILE A 197 -25.41 -11.17 -9.90
CA ILE A 197 -25.22 -11.99 -8.69
C ILE A 197 -23.72 -12.26 -8.59
N GLY A 198 -23.15 -12.11 -7.40
CA GLY A 198 -21.73 -12.33 -7.19
C GLY A 198 -21.35 -12.36 -5.73
N THR A 199 -20.09 -12.06 -5.46
CA THR A 199 -19.54 -11.98 -4.11
C THR A 199 -18.90 -10.63 -3.84
N LYS A 200 -18.41 -10.43 -2.62
CA LYS A 200 -17.56 -9.28 -2.28
C LYS A 200 -16.38 -9.10 -3.25
N ASN A 201 -15.82 -10.18 -3.80
CA ASN A 201 -14.65 -10.11 -4.69
C ASN A 201 -15.02 -9.69 -6.13
N SER A 202 -16.25 -9.98 -6.58
CA SER A 202 -16.73 -9.56 -7.91
C SER A 202 -17.35 -8.17 -7.92
N GLN A 203 -17.52 -7.55 -6.74
CA GLN A 203 -18.25 -6.29 -6.56
C GLN A 203 -17.81 -5.18 -7.52
N THR A 204 -16.50 -4.95 -7.68
CA THR A 204 -16.01 -3.88 -8.58
C THR A 204 -16.46 -4.10 -10.01
N ARG A 205 -16.30 -5.33 -10.53
CA ARG A 205 -16.71 -5.71 -11.89
C ARG A 205 -18.23 -5.65 -12.07
N ASP A 206 -18.98 -6.04 -11.04
CA ASP A 206 -20.45 -6.00 -11.09
C ASP A 206 -20.96 -4.56 -11.08
N LEU A 207 -20.35 -3.66 -10.29
CA LEU A 207 -20.68 -2.23 -10.31
C LEU A 207 -20.31 -1.57 -11.65
N GLU A 208 -19.16 -1.91 -12.25
CA GLU A 208 -18.78 -1.44 -13.59
C GLU A 208 -19.77 -1.91 -14.67
N PHE A 209 -20.27 -3.14 -14.57
CA PHE A 209 -21.32 -3.63 -15.48
C PHE A 209 -22.61 -2.84 -15.32
N LEU A 210 -23.05 -2.59 -14.07
CA LEU A 210 -24.25 -1.83 -13.77
C LEU A 210 -24.14 -0.36 -14.22
N ASP A 211 -22.95 0.24 -14.14
CA ASP A 211 -22.69 1.60 -14.61
C ASP A 211 -22.78 1.73 -16.14
N ASN A 212 -22.41 0.67 -16.87
CA ASN A 212 -22.47 0.62 -18.33
C ASN A 212 -23.83 0.14 -18.85
N LEU A 213 -24.74 -0.25 -17.95
CA LEU A 213 -26.05 -0.74 -18.32
C LEU A 213 -26.89 0.41 -18.85
N THR A 214 -27.02 0.45 -20.17
CA THR A 214 -27.95 1.35 -20.86
C THR A 214 -29.21 0.55 -21.13
N LEU A 215 -30.05 0.41 -20.10
CA LEU A 215 -31.40 -0.17 -20.21
C LEU A 215 -32.39 0.91 -20.65
#